data_AF-A0A7T4Y4W5-F1
#
_entry.id   AF-A0A7T4Y4W5-F1
#
_cell.length_a   1.000
_cell.length_b   1.000
_cell.length_c   1.000
_cell.angle_alpha   90.00
_cell.angle_beta   90.00
_cell.angle_gamma   90.00
#
_symmetry.space_group_name_H-M   'P 1'
#
loop_
_entity.id
_entity.type
_entity.pdbx_description
1 polymer ?
#
loop_
_entity_poly.entity_id
_entity_poly.type
_entity_poly.pdbx_seq_one_letter_code
_entity_poly.pdbx_strand_id
1 'polypeptide(L)'
;MPEQLTKHPDVTLQVLKSAGARCGTGETPQILKACPAERFCQLPGGEICVFGLPDAARMTQITKADWQALTATMAGVTPTAAPGSSTAPATAPPMAASWLWIVVALVVGLILGAVLARRRRPPP
;
A
#
# COMPACT_ATOMS: atom_id res chain seq x y z
N MET A 1 -16.26 -3.68 -17.18
CA MET A 1 -15.47 -2.58 -17.75
C MET A 1 -14.05 -3.07 -17.95
N PRO A 2 -13.52 -3.20 -19.16
CA PRO A 2 -12.10 -3.51 -19.29
C PRO A 2 -11.27 -2.37 -18.69
N GLU A 3 -10.69 -2.60 -17.51
CA GLU A 3 -9.77 -1.69 -16.85
C GLU A 3 -8.41 -2.37 -16.76
N GLN A 4 -7.35 -1.66 -17.16
CA GLN A 4 -5.98 -2.13 -17.10
C GLN A 4 -5.20 -1.27 -16.11
N LEU A 5 -4.50 -1.91 -15.18
CA LEU A 5 -3.54 -1.25 -14.30
C LEU A 5 -2.11 -1.48 -14.81
N THR A 6 -1.32 -0.41 -14.89
CA THR A 6 0.06 -0.46 -15.37
C THR A 6 0.95 0.52 -14.61
N LYS A 7 2.25 0.24 -14.57
CA LYS A 7 3.24 1.19 -14.05
C LYS A 7 3.48 2.36 -15.00
N HIS A 8 3.20 2.18 -16.29
CA HIS A 8 3.49 3.15 -17.35
C HIS A 8 2.23 3.46 -18.17
N PRO A 9 1.22 4.11 -17.59
CA PRO A 9 -0.06 4.36 -18.27
C PRO A 9 0.13 5.16 -19.55
N ASP A 10 0.98 6.18 -19.56
CA ASP A 10 1.18 7.03 -20.74
C ASP A 10 1.83 6.27 -21.91
N VAL A 11 2.77 5.36 -21.62
CA VAL A 11 3.39 4.49 -22.63
C VAL A 11 2.36 3.51 -23.17
N THR A 12 1.54 2.92 -22.30
CA THR A 12 0.45 2.03 -22.74
C THR A 12 -0.53 2.77 -23.65
N LEU A 13 -0.96 3.99 -23.29
CA LEU A 13 -1.81 4.82 -24.14
C LEU A 13 -1.15 5.11 -25.49
N GLN A 14 0.16 5.37 -25.52
CA GLN A 14 0.90 5.59 -26.77
C GLN A 14 0.94 4.34 -27.66
N VAL A 15 1.16 3.17 -27.07
CA VAL A 15 1.12 1.89 -27.80
C VAL A 15 -0.26 1.66 -28.39
N LEU A 16 -1.32 1.86 -27.60
CA LEU A 16 -2.70 1.74 -28.07
C LEU A 16 -3.00 2.72 -29.21
N LYS A 17 -2.55 3.98 -29.09
CA LYS A 17 -2.66 4.98 -30.18
C LYS A 17 -1.97 4.51 -31.45
N SER A 18 -0.75 3.96 -31.34
CA SER A 18 -0.01 3.44 -32.49
C SER A 18 -0.71 2.24 -33.16
N ALA A 19 -1.51 1.49 -32.40
CA ALA A 19 -2.36 0.40 -32.88
C ALA A 19 -3.72 0.86 -33.41
N GLY A 20 -3.95 2.18 -33.55
CA GLY A 20 -5.18 2.75 -34.09
C GLY A 20 -6.27 3.04 -33.06
N ALA A 21 -5.99 2.92 -31.76
CA ALA A 21 -6.91 3.36 -30.72
C ALA A 21 -6.96 4.89 -30.64
N ARG A 22 -8.12 5.44 -30.31
CA ARG A 22 -8.30 6.86 -30.02
C ARG A 22 -8.33 7.03 -28.51
N CYS A 23 -7.28 7.64 -27.96
CA CYS A 23 -7.05 7.69 -26.52
C CYS A 23 -6.82 9.12 -26.04
N GLY A 24 -7.44 9.51 -24.93
CA GLY A 24 -7.24 10.85 -24.35
C GLY A 24 -7.73 12.00 -25.24
N THR A 25 -8.62 11.71 -26.19
CA THR A 25 -9.15 12.66 -27.18
C THR A 25 -10.51 13.24 -26.78
N GLY A 26 -10.98 12.96 -25.55
CA GLY A 26 -12.27 13.44 -25.05
C GLY A 26 -13.48 12.72 -25.67
N GLU A 27 -13.27 11.53 -26.24
CA GLU A 27 -14.36 10.71 -26.73
C GLU A 27 -15.28 10.30 -25.59
N THR A 28 -16.59 10.36 -25.84
CA THR A 28 -17.58 9.99 -24.85
C THR A 28 -17.62 8.46 -24.74
N PRO A 29 -17.22 7.88 -23.60
CA PRO A 29 -17.31 6.44 -23.39
C PRO A 29 -18.77 5.98 -23.52
N GLN A 30 -19.04 4.95 -24.30
CA GLN A 30 -20.37 4.33 -24.40
C GLN A 30 -20.58 3.33 -23.27
N ILE A 31 -19.54 2.60 -22.88
CA ILE A 31 -19.59 1.55 -21.84
C ILE A 31 -18.85 2.03 -20.58
N LEU A 32 -17.70 2.68 -20.72
CA LEU A 32 -16.82 3.03 -19.61
C LEU A 32 -17.12 4.41 -19.00
N LYS A 33 -18.35 4.61 -18.50
CA LYS A 33 -18.84 5.92 -18.01
C LYS A 33 -18.03 6.53 -16.86
N ALA A 34 -17.35 5.71 -16.06
CA ALA A 34 -16.53 6.15 -14.94
C ALA A 34 -15.05 6.40 -15.33
N CYS A 35 -14.69 6.16 -16.60
CA CYS A 35 -13.33 6.35 -17.07
C CYS A 35 -12.98 7.84 -17.15
N PRO A 36 -11.86 8.29 -16.56
CA PRO A 36 -11.33 9.62 -16.83
C PRO A 36 -11.01 9.76 -18.33
N ALA A 37 -11.35 10.91 -18.92
CA ALA A 37 -11.21 11.13 -20.36
C ALA A 37 -9.78 10.93 -20.86
N GLU A 38 -8.78 11.29 -20.04
CA GLU A 38 -7.36 11.19 -20.36
C GLU A 38 -6.84 9.74 -20.34
N ARG A 39 -7.58 8.85 -19.66
CA ARG A 39 -7.25 7.43 -19.46
C ARG A 39 -8.11 6.50 -20.31
N PHE A 40 -9.13 7.04 -20.95
CA PHE A 40 -10.01 6.34 -21.85
C PHE A 40 -9.37 6.13 -23.22
N CYS A 41 -9.57 4.93 -23.77
CA CYS A 41 -9.25 4.56 -25.14
C CYS A 41 -10.44 3.89 -25.81
N GLN A 42 -10.84 4.41 -26.96
CA GLN A 42 -11.71 3.72 -27.92
C GLN A 42 -10.86 2.91 -28.89
N LEU A 43 -11.08 1.60 -28.92
CA LEU A 43 -10.50 0.68 -29.87
C LEU A 43 -11.54 0.26 -30.91
N PRO A 44 -11.12 -0.27 -32.07
CA PRO A 44 -12.04 -0.86 -33.05
C PRO A 44 -12.91 -1.97 -32.46
N GLY A 45 -12.38 -2.73 -31.50
CA GLY A 45 -13.07 -3.85 -30.85
C GLY A 45 -13.78 -3.52 -29.53
N GLY A 46 -13.74 -2.27 -29.05
CA GLY A 46 -14.36 -1.92 -27.78
C GLY A 46 -13.68 -0.75 -27.06
N GLU A 47 -13.85 -0.69 -25.74
CA GLU A 47 -13.36 0.39 -24.89
C GLU A 47 -12.44 -0.17 -23.79
N ILE A 48 -11.40 0.57 -23.42
CA ILE A 48 -10.53 0.23 -22.28
C ILE A 48 -10.14 1.48 -21.48
N CYS A 49 -10.07 1.34 -20.16
CA CYS A 49 -9.46 2.34 -19.28
C CYS A 49 -8.04 1.91 -18.90
N VAL A 50 -7.07 2.80 -19.06
CA VAL A 50 -5.69 2.54 -18.67
C VAL A 50 -5.34 3.37 -17.44
N PHE A 51 -5.19 2.72 -16.29
CA PHE A 51 -4.86 3.35 -15.02
C PHE A 51 -3.38 3.15 -14.65
N GLY A 52 -2.80 4.17 -14.01
CA GLY A 52 -1.54 4.06 -13.32
C GLY A 52 -1.69 3.53 -11.89
N LEU A 53 -0.60 3.08 -11.28
CA LEU A 53 -0.59 2.70 -9.85
C LEU A 53 -1.19 3.76 -8.91
N PRO A 54 -0.91 5.08 -9.06
CA PRO A 54 -1.52 6.11 -8.22
C PRO A 54 -3.05 6.21 -8.37
N ASP A 55 -3.57 5.71 -9.49
CA ASP A 55 -4.98 5.79 -9.85
C ASP A 55 -5.74 4.49 -9.57
N ALA A 56 -5.07 3.47 -9.01
CA ALA A 56 -5.65 2.16 -8.76
C ALA A 56 -6.93 2.23 -7.90
N ALA A 57 -7.01 3.19 -6.98
CA ALA A 57 -8.19 3.39 -6.13
C ALA A 57 -9.42 3.92 -6.91
N ARG A 58 -9.24 4.44 -8.13
CA ARG A 58 -10.32 4.92 -9.00
C ARG A 58 -10.89 3.82 -9.90
N MET A 59 -10.27 2.64 -9.90
CA MET A 59 -10.78 1.47 -10.59
C MET A 59 -12.11 1.03 -10.00
N THR A 60 -13.01 0.56 -10.85
CA THR A 60 -14.34 0.07 -10.47
C THR A 60 -14.45 -1.45 -10.54
N GLN A 61 -13.58 -2.10 -11.34
CA GLN A 61 -13.58 -3.57 -11.46
C GLN A 61 -12.85 -4.25 -10.31
N ILE A 62 -11.75 -3.65 -9.83
CA ILE A 62 -10.91 -4.26 -8.80
C ILE A 62 -11.31 -3.71 -7.44
N THR A 63 -11.89 -4.57 -6.62
CA THR A 63 -12.39 -4.23 -5.29
C THR A 63 -11.27 -4.26 -4.25
N LYS A 64 -11.55 -3.71 -3.07
CA LYS A 64 -10.65 -3.84 -1.92
C LYS A 64 -10.39 -5.30 -1.53
N ALA A 65 -11.37 -6.18 -1.70
CA ALA A 65 -11.22 -7.61 -1.42
C ALA A 65 -10.25 -8.27 -2.40
N ASP A 66 -10.29 -7.90 -3.69
CA ASP A 66 -9.34 -8.39 -4.70
C ASP A 66 -7.91 -7.95 -4.37
N TRP A 67 -7.73 -6.70 -3.94
CA TRP A 67 -6.44 -6.20 -3.47
C TRP A 67 -5.92 -6.96 -2.25
N GLN A 68 -6.81 -7.22 -1.28
CA GLN A 68 -6.46 -8.00 -0.09
C GLN A 68 -6.05 -9.43 -0.46
N ALA A 69 -6.80 -10.09 -1.35
CA ALA A 69 -6.47 -11.41 -1.86
C ALA A 69 -5.09 -11.42 -2.54
N LEU A 70 -4.81 -10.44 -3.41
CA LEU A 70 -3.50 -10.30 -4.06
C LEU A 70 -2.36 -10.12 -3.04
N THR A 71 -2.56 -9.27 -2.03
CA THR A 71 -1.55 -9.07 -0.97
C THR A 71 -1.34 -10.32 -0.12
N ALA A 72 -2.39 -11.11 0.15
CA ALA A 72 -2.27 -12.36 0.88
C ALA A 72 -1.47 -13.40 0.06
N THR A 73 -1.71 -13.47 -1.26
CA THR A 73 -0.90 -14.30 -2.16
C THR A 73 0.57 -13.86 -2.16
N MET A 74 0.84 -12.56 -2.27
CA MET A 74 2.20 -12.02 -2.25
C MET A 74 2.90 -12.15 -0.90
N ALA A 75 2.17 -12.11 0.23
CA ALA A 75 2.73 -12.31 1.56
C ALA A 75 3.21 -13.76 1.78
N GLY A 76 2.65 -14.72 1.05
CA GLY A 76 3.16 -16.09 0.97
C GLY A 76 4.36 -16.25 0.03
N VAL A 77 4.66 -15.25 -0.80
CA VAL A 77 5.87 -15.20 -1.62
C VAL A 77 6.98 -14.61 -0.77
N THR A 78 7.69 -15.47 -0.02
CA THR A 78 9.03 -15.09 0.44
C THR A 78 9.84 -14.75 -0.82
N PRO A 79 10.36 -13.52 -0.95
CA PRO A 79 11.29 -13.23 -2.03
C PRO A 79 12.40 -14.27 -1.90
N THR A 80 12.56 -15.12 -2.92
CA THR A 80 13.73 -15.99 -3.02
C THR A 80 14.91 -15.05 -3.07
N ALA A 81 15.53 -14.85 -1.91
CA ALA A 81 16.79 -14.14 -1.81
C ALA A 81 17.72 -14.77 -2.85
N ALA A 82 18.37 -13.94 -3.66
CA ALA A 82 19.43 -14.39 -4.53
C ALA A 82 20.37 -15.32 -3.72
N PRO A 83 20.82 -16.46 -4.28
CA PRO A 83 21.65 -17.39 -3.53
C PRO A 83 23.00 -16.72 -3.25
N GLY A 84 23.13 -16.17 -2.05
CA GLY A 84 24.32 -15.48 -1.59
C GLY A 84 24.02 -14.76 -0.28
N SER A 85 24.65 -15.24 0.80
CA SER A 85 24.63 -14.66 2.16
C SER A 85 23.55 -15.19 3.11
N SER A 86 23.52 -16.52 3.30
CA SER A 86 23.16 -17.07 4.61
C SER A 86 24.32 -16.83 5.59
N THR A 87 24.13 -15.93 6.56
CA THR A 87 24.71 -16.10 7.90
C THR A 87 23.85 -15.42 8.96
N ALA A 88 23.54 -16.23 9.97
CA ALA A 88 23.13 -15.92 11.34
C ALA A 88 21.62 -15.91 11.66
N PRO A 89 21.17 -16.84 12.53
CA PRO A 89 19.92 -16.69 13.26
C PRO A 89 20.18 -15.78 14.46
N ALA A 90 19.56 -14.59 14.48
CA ALA A 90 19.46 -13.82 15.71
C ALA A 90 17.98 -13.81 16.11
N THR A 91 17.69 -14.66 17.09
CA THR A 91 16.51 -14.58 17.95
C THR A 91 16.35 -13.14 18.45
N ALA A 92 15.52 -12.34 17.78
CA ALA A 92 14.98 -11.11 18.32
C ALA A 92 13.54 -11.43 18.78
N PRO A 93 13.20 -11.28 20.08
CA PRO A 93 11.82 -11.43 20.51
C PRO A 93 10.97 -10.32 19.87
N PRO A 94 9.69 -10.57 19.58
CA PRO A 94 8.82 -9.55 19.03
C PRO A 94 8.66 -8.46 20.10
N MET A 95 9.19 -7.27 19.83
CA MET A 95 8.76 -6.04 20.50
C MET A 95 7.34 -5.72 20.00
N ALA A 96 6.38 -6.59 20.30
CA ALA A 96 5.00 -6.22 20.33
C ALA A 96 4.89 -5.14 21.41
N ALA A 97 4.51 -3.94 20.99
CA ALA A 97 4.33 -2.78 21.84
C ALA A 97 3.23 -3.06 22.89
N SER A 98 3.57 -3.77 23.96
CA SER A 98 2.73 -3.94 25.13
C SER A 98 2.87 -2.69 25.98
N TRP A 99 1.93 -1.77 25.81
CA TRP A 99 1.62 -0.62 26.69
C TRP A 99 1.78 -0.94 28.19
N LEU A 100 1.60 -2.20 28.58
CA LEU A 100 1.92 -2.74 29.91
C LEU A 100 3.32 -2.38 30.41
N TRP A 101 4.36 -2.48 29.59
CA TRP A 101 5.74 -2.15 30.02
C TRP A 101 5.93 -0.65 30.27
N ILE A 102 5.24 0.19 29.50
CA ILE A 102 5.26 1.66 29.69
C ILE A 102 4.57 2.01 31.01
N VAL A 103 3.41 1.39 31.29
CA VAL A 103 2.68 1.56 32.55
C VAL A 103 3.53 1.10 33.74
N VAL A 104 4.18 -0.06 33.64
CA VAL A 104 5.06 -0.58 34.69
C VAL A 104 6.23 0.37 34.95
N ALA A 105 6.91 0.85 33.90
CA ALA A 105 8.02 1.79 34.04
C ALA A 105 7.59 3.11 34.69
N LEU A 106 6.40 3.62 34.34
CA LEU A 106 5.87 4.88 34.88
C LEU A 106 5.50 4.76 36.36
N VAL A 107 4.89 3.64 36.76
CA VAL A 107 4.55 3.36 38.17
C VAL A 107 5.83 3.21 39.01
N VAL A 108 6.82 2.47 38.51
CA VAL A 108 8.11 2.28 39.20
C VAL A 108 8.84 3.61 39.36
N GLY A 109 8.86 4.44 38.31
CA GLY A 109 9.45 5.78 38.36
C GLY A 109 8.79 6.70 39.39
N LEU A 110 7.45 6.72 39.47
CA LEU A 110 6.70 7.50 40.45
C LEU A 110 6.99 7.06 41.89
N ILE A 111 7.06 5.75 42.15
CA ILE A 111 7.35 5.21 43.48
C ILE A 111 8.77 5.58 43.91
N LEU A 112 9.76 5.37 43.05
CA LEU A 112 11.16 5.73 43.33
C LEU A 112 11.32 7.24 43.56
N GLY A 113 10.68 8.06 42.72
CA GLY A 113 10.68 9.51 42.87
C GLY A 113 10.06 9.96 44.19
N ALA A 114 8.92 9.40 44.58
CA ALA A 114 8.25 9.70 45.85
C ALA A 114 9.09 9.28 47.07
N VAL A 115 9.74 8.11 47.01
CA VAL A 115 10.62 7.63 48.09
C VAL A 115 11.86 8.51 48.22
N LEU A 116 12.53 8.88 47.12
CA LEU A 116 13.66 9.79 47.17
C LEU A 116 13.25 11.19 47.65
N ALA A 117 12.11 11.71 47.19
CA ALA A 117 11.60 13.01 47.64
C ALA A 117 11.29 13.01 49.14
N ARG A 118 10.74 11.91 49.68
CA ARG A 118 10.52 11.76 51.13
C ARG A 118 11.83 11.67 51.92
N ARG A 119 12.85 10.98 51.39
CA ARG A 119 14.18 10.89 52.02
C ARG A 119 14.96 12.19 52.02
N ARG A 120 14.66 13.11 51.10
CA ARG A 120 15.32 14.43 50.99
C ARG A 120 14.59 15.54 51.74
N ARG A 121 13.46 15.26 52.41
CA ARG A 121 12.82 16.25 53.29
C ARG A 121 13.62 16.31 54.60
N PRO A 122 14.28 17.43 54.93
CA PRO A 122 14.90 17.58 56.24
C PRO A 122 13.81 17.58 57.32
N PRO A 123 14.08 17.01 58.51
CA PRO A 123 13.16 17.14 59.65
C PRO A 123 13.03 18.62 60.07
N PRO A 124 11.88 19.00 60.67
CA PRO A 124 11.65 20.36 61.16
C PRO A 124 12.62 20.75 62.29
#